data_AF-A0A1L9S700-F1
#
_entry.id   AF-A0A1L9S700-F1
#
_cell.length_a   1.000
_cell.length_b   1.000
_cell.length_c   1.000
_cell.angle_alpha   90.00
_cell.angle_beta   90.00
_cell.angle_gamma   90.00
#
_symmetry.space_group_name_H-M   'P 1'
#
loop_
_entity.id
_entity.type
_entity.pdbx_description
1 polymer ?
#
loop_
_entity_poly.entity_id
_entity_poly.type
_entity_poly.pdbx_seq_one_letter_code
_entity_poly.pdbx_strand_id
1 'polypeptide(L)'
;MASIVDSHIHLFPASHLSTLAWHGPANPLGAQHSVDEYRIASNSASSEANAQHPGDVRGFIFLETDRISSVDKDGGGWIHALDEVSLLTRIALGEPLPGEGHTERDSALCLAIIPWAPVPGGPQVLEQYLAQVKERTRTPGVWAKIRGVRFLVQDKPAGTMLQNDFQEGIRWLGRQGLTFDLGVDARSGGLWQLREAVQMMEGVGETTIIISKTFKQPISFLFLFLLSKL
;
A
#
# COMPACT_ATOMS: atom_id res chain seq x y z
N MET A 1 -17.40 -16.07 -15.49
CA MET A 1 -17.58 -14.71 -14.92
C MET A 1 -16.21 -14.22 -14.49
N ALA A 2 -15.90 -12.93 -14.68
CA ALA A 2 -14.65 -12.37 -14.19
C ALA A 2 -14.79 -12.09 -12.68
N SER A 3 -13.81 -12.54 -11.90
CA SER A 3 -13.77 -12.28 -10.45
C SER A 3 -13.07 -10.95 -10.19
N ILE A 4 -13.62 -10.15 -9.27
CA ILE A 4 -13.11 -8.81 -8.95
C ILE A 4 -11.99 -8.94 -7.92
N VAL A 5 -10.89 -8.22 -8.12
CA VAL A 5 -9.84 -8.05 -7.09
C VAL A 5 -9.84 -6.58 -6.70
N ASP A 6 -9.99 -6.31 -5.41
CA ASP A 6 -9.79 -4.97 -4.88
C ASP A 6 -8.29 -4.71 -4.75
N SER A 7 -7.71 -3.98 -5.70
CA SER A 7 -6.27 -3.79 -5.78
C SER A 7 -5.71 -2.83 -4.72
N HIS A 8 -6.56 -2.14 -3.95
CA HIS A 8 -6.12 -1.13 -3.00
C HIS A 8 -7.09 -0.97 -1.83
N ILE A 9 -6.78 -1.65 -0.72
CA ILE A 9 -7.46 -1.40 0.56
C ILE A 9 -6.50 -1.04 1.68
N HIS A 10 -7.08 -0.51 2.76
CA HIS A 10 -6.42 -0.24 4.03
C HIS A 10 -7.24 -0.87 5.15
N LEU A 11 -6.56 -1.56 6.07
CA LEU A 11 -7.17 -2.24 7.22
C LEU A 11 -6.30 -2.00 8.45
N PHE A 12 -6.93 -1.73 9.59
CA PHE A 12 -6.22 -1.53 10.85
C PHE A 12 -7.15 -1.70 12.04
N PRO A 13 -6.71 -2.42 13.10
CA PRO A 13 -7.48 -2.55 14.33
C PRO A 13 -7.41 -1.27 15.17
N ALA A 14 -8.38 -1.10 16.08
CA ALA A 14 -8.40 0.03 17.01
C ALA A 14 -7.11 0.14 17.84
N SER A 15 -6.51 -1.00 18.20
CA SER A 15 -5.26 -1.08 18.96
C SER A 15 -4.06 -0.45 18.24
N HIS A 16 -4.13 -0.28 16.91
CA HIS A 16 -3.07 0.30 16.12
C HIS A 16 -3.30 1.79 15.80
N LEU A 17 -4.40 2.42 16.24
CA LEU A 17 -4.70 3.80 15.86
C LEU A 17 -3.61 4.80 16.28
N SER A 18 -2.99 4.61 17.45
CA SER A 18 -1.92 5.49 17.94
C SER A 18 -0.61 5.38 17.14
N THR A 19 -0.48 4.39 16.27
CA THR A 19 0.75 4.16 15.47
C THR A 19 0.64 4.68 14.04
N LEU A 20 -0.51 5.26 13.66
CA LEU A 20 -0.73 5.89 12.36
C LEU A 20 -0.23 7.34 12.38
N ALA A 21 0.60 7.73 11.40
CA ALA A 21 1.19 9.07 11.36
C ALA A 21 0.16 10.18 11.12
N TRP A 22 -0.94 9.86 10.42
CA TRP A 22 -2.01 10.80 10.09
C TRP A 22 -3.17 10.82 11.11
N HIS A 23 -3.16 9.94 12.11
CA HIS A 23 -4.27 9.81 13.05
C HIS A 23 -4.27 10.94 14.07
N GLY A 24 -5.48 11.43 14.37
CA GLY A 24 -5.73 12.38 15.44
C GLY A 24 -7.20 12.34 15.87
N PRO A 25 -7.56 12.88 17.05
CA PRO A 25 -8.90 12.71 17.64
C PRO A 25 -10.07 13.22 16.78
N ALA A 26 -9.80 14.13 15.84
CA ALA A 26 -10.80 14.73 14.96
C ALA A 26 -10.81 14.11 13.55
N ASN A 27 -10.02 13.06 13.29
CA ASN A 27 -9.96 12.45 11.98
C ASN A 27 -11.20 11.55 11.76
N PRO A 28 -12.01 11.75 10.69
CA PRO A 28 -13.20 10.94 10.44
C PRO A 28 -12.90 9.45 10.17
N LEU A 29 -11.64 9.11 9.88
CA LEU A 29 -11.15 7.73 9.72
C LEU A 29 -10.45 7.19 10.98
N GLY A 30 -10.57 7.90 12.12
CA GLY A 30 -9.93 7.55 13.39
C GLY A 30 -10.62 6.43 14.16
N ALA A 31 -11.09 5.41 13.45
CA ALA A 31 -11.74 4.22 14.00
C ALA A 31 -11.12 2.96 13.41
N GLN A 32 -11.44 1.80 13.97
CA GLN A 32 -11.07 0.54 13.36
C GLN A 32 -11.66 0.42 11.96
N HIS A 33 -10.88 -0.16 11.05
CA HIS A 33 -11.31 -0.55 9.72
C HIS A 33 -10.84 -1.99 9.44
N SER A 34 -11.78 -2.93 9.44
CA SER A 34 -11.50 -4.35 9.59
C SER A 34 -11.95 -5.20 8.39
N VAL A 35 -11.54 -6.48 8.35
CA VAL A 35 -11.96 -7.38 7.27
C VAL A 35 -13.47 -7.65 7.35
N ASP A 36 -14.06 -7.60 8.54
CA ASP A 36 -15.51 -7.69 8.74
C ASP A 36 -16.25 -6.56 8.01
N GLU A 37 -15.80 -5.31 8.17
CA GLU A 37 -16.33 -4.15 7.43
C GLU A 37 -16.14 -4.30 5.92
N TYR A 38 -14.96 -4.75 5.49
CA TYR A 38 -14.69 -5.02 4.08
C TYR A 38 -15.66 -6.05 3.48
N ARG A 39 -15.95 -7.15 4.20
CA ARG A 39 -16.92 -8.16 3.74
C ARG A 39 -18.33 -7.61 3.64
N ILE A 40 -18.76 -6.83 4.63
CA ILE A 40 -20.09 -6.21 4.60
C ILE A 40 -20.21 -5.26 3.40
N ALA A 41 -19.20 -4.41 3.18
CA ALA A 41 -19.18 -3.46 2.06
C ALA A 41 -19.16 -4.16 0.69
N SER A 42 -18.30 -5.17 0.53
CA SER A 42 -18.16 -5.90 -0.75
C SER A 42 -19.39 -6.76 -1.08
N ASN A 43 -20.04 -7.36 -0.08
CA ASN A 43 -21.27 -8.12 -0.30
C ASN A 43 -22.48 -7.21 -0.59
N SER A 44 -22.59 -6.05 0.07
CA SER A 44 -23.70 -5.11 -0.13
C SER A 44 -23.70 -4.46 -1.52
N ALA A 45 -22.52 -4.32 -2.15
CA ALA A 45 -22.39 -3.81 -3.51
C ALA A 45 -22.96 -4.77 -4.58
N SER A 46 -23.16 -6.04 -4.25
CA SER A 46 -23.70 -7.06 -5.15
C SER A 46 -25.24 -7.05 -5.25
N SER A 47 -25.95 -6.40 -4.32
CA SER A 47 -27.40 -6.58 -4.15
C SER A 47 -28.31 -5.48 -4.72
N GLU A 48 -27.84 -4.28 -5.08
CA GLU A 48 -28.77 -3.18 -5.42
C GLU A 48 -28.56 -2.45 -6.76
N ALA A 49 -27.37 -2.49 -7.38
CA ALA A 49 -27.11 -1.73 -8.62
C ALA A 49 -26.46 -2.52 -9.78
N ASN A 50 -25.96 -3.74 -9.50
CA ASN A 50 -25.12 -4.51 -10.44
C ASN A 50 -25.71 -5.88 -10.81
N ALA A 51 -27.04 -6.05 -10.74
CA ALA A 51 -27.73 -7.30 -11.06
C ALA A 51 -27.44 -7.85 -12.47
N GLN A 52 -26.86 -7.04 -13.38
CA GLN A 52 -26.43 -7.49 -14.70
C GLN A 52 -25.05 -8.17 -14.71
N HIS A 53 -24.18 -7.90 -13.73
CA HIS A 53 -22.85 -8.52 -13.59
C HIS A 53 -22.44 -8.64 -12.10
N PRO A 54 -22.98 -9.61 -11.34
CA PRO A 54 -22.45 -9.90 -10.01
C PRO A 54 -21.06 -10.53 -10.17
N GLY A 55 -20.02 -9.70 -10.09
CA GLY A 55 -18.65 -10.19 -9.97
C GLY A 55 -18.40 -10.52 -8.51
N ASP A 56 -18.20 -11.80 -8.18
CA ASP A 56 -17.75 -12.18 -6.84
C ASP A 56 -16.37 -11.56 -6.59
N VAL A 57 -16.28 -10.77 -5.51
CA VAL A 57 -15.03 -10.21 -5.03
C VAL A 57 -14.16 -11.34 -4.51
N ARG A 58 -13.05 -11.61 -5.20
CA ARG A 58 -12.08 -12.65 -4.84
C ARG A 58 -11.40 -12.37 -3.51
N GLY A 59 -11.18 -11.09 -3.23
CA GLY A 59 -10.31 -10.62 -2.17
C GLY A 59 -9.62 -9.32 -2.55
N PHE A 60 -8.57 -8.99 -1.80
CA PHE A 60 -7.93 -7.69 -1.82
C PHE A 60 -6.41 -7.75 -1.85
N ILE A 61 -5.82 -6.64 -2.27
CA ILE A 61 -4.41 -6.30 -2.09
C ILE A 61 -4.36 -5.20 -1.03
N PHE A 62 -3.65 -5.48 0.07
CA PHE A 62 -3.45 -4.51 1.13
C PHE A 62 -2.28 -3.58 0.81
N LEU A 63 -2.46 -2.28 1.01
CA LEU A 63 -1.38 -1.29 0.99
C LEU A 63 -1.20 -0.71 2.39
N GLU A 64 0.05 -0.44 2.75
CA GLU A 64 0.43 0.17 4.03
C GLU A 64 -0.39 1.42 4.39
N THR A 65 -0.56 1.62 5.69
CA THR A 65 -1.49 2.62 6.24
C THR A 65 -0.80 3.85 6.81
N ASP A 66 0.45 4.11 6.41
CA ASP A 66 1.25 5.27 6.83
C ASP A 66 1.50 5.27 8.34
N ARG A 67 2.13 4.18 8.80
CA ARG A 67 2.58 4.01 10.18
C ARG A 67 3.71 4.98 10.50
N ILE A 68 3.76 5.46 11.74
CA ILE A 68 4.89 6.22 12.28
C ILE A 68 6.16 5.39 12.04
N SER A 69 7.02 5.90 11.16
CA SER A 69 8.20 5.19 10.68
C SER A 69 9.28 6.15 10.19
N SER A 70 10.53 5.68 10.13
CA SER A 70 11.68 6.44 9.63
C SER A 70 12.57 5.61 8.71
N VAL A 71 13.25 6.29 7.77
CA VAL A 71 14.24 5.65 6.91
C VAL A 71 15.37 5.04 7.75
N ASP A 72 15.80 5.76 8.78
CA ASP A 72 16.79 5.28 9.73
C ASP A 72 16.23 4.18 10.63
N LYS A 73 17.05 3.15 10.87
CA LYS A 73 16.74 2.02 11.76
C LYS A 73 16.82 2.41 13.24
N ASP A 74 17.61 3.41 13.56
CA ASP A 74 17.91 3.81 14.94
C ASP A 74 16.64 4.29 15.66
N GLY A 75 16.50 3.92 16.93
CA GLY A 75 15.35 4.34 17.76
C GLY A 75 14.03 3.59 17.51
N GLY A 76 14.03 2.47 16.79
CA GLY A 76 12.81 1.67 16.57
C GLY A 76 11.97 2.11 15.37
N GLY A 77 12.56 2.84 14.43
CA GLY A 77 11.90 3.46 13.28
C GLY A 77 11.04 2.56 12.38
N TRP A 78 11.15 1.24 12.49
CA TRP A 78 10.39 0.29 11.66
C TRP A 78 9.33 -0.50 12.44
N ILE A 79 9.28 -0.39 13.76
CA ILE A 79 8.48 -1.31 14.59
C ILE A 79 7.00 -1.28 14.20
N HIS A 80 6.41 -0.10 14.04
CA HIS A 80 4.99 0.03 13.72
C HIS A 80 4.65 -0.44 12.30
N ALA A 81 5.56 -0.25 11.33
CA ALA A 81 5.41 -0.82 10.00
C ALA A 81 5.51 -2.36 10.03
N LEU A 82 6.38 -2.92 10.87
CA LEU A 82 6.51 -4.38 11.06
C LEU A 82 5.34 -4.99 11.86
N ASP A 83 4.74 -4.23 12.78
CA ASP A 83 3.52 -4.64 13.50
C ASP A 83 2.33 -4.74 12.53
N GLU A 84 2.27 -3.87 11.53
CA GLU A 84 1.31 -3.96 10.44
C GLU A 84 1.52 -5.22 9.58
N VAL A 85 2.77 -5.58 9.25
CA VAL A 85 3.05 -6.87 8.60
C VAL A 85 2.58 -8.04 9.46
N SER A 86 2.72 -7.93 10.78
CA SER A 86 2.28 -8.97 11.72
C SER A 86 0.75 -9.12 11.74
N LEU A 87 0.01 -8.01 11.67
CA LEU A 87 -1.46 -8.01 11.50
C LEU A 87 -1.85 -8.72 10.20
N LEU A 88 -1.24 -8.37 9.08
CA LEU A 88 -1.57 -8.97 7.79
C LEU A 88 -1.20 -10.44 7.71
N THR A 89 -0.14 -10.82 8.41
CA THR A 89 0.26 -12.24 8.56
C THR A 89 -0.82 -13.01 9.30
N ARG A 90 -1.39 -12.47 10.39
CA ARG A 90 -2.52 -13.08 11.09
C ARG A 90 -3.75 -13.21 10.20
N ILE A 91 -4.09 -12.16 9.45
CA ILE A 91 -5.20 -12.21 8.49
C ILE A 91 -4.94 -13.31 7.46
N ALA A 92 -3.77 -13.32 6.82
CA ALA A 92 -3.42 -14.27 5.77
C ALA A 92 -3.31 -15.73 6.25
N LEU A 93 -3.05 -15.97 7.55
CA LEU A 93 -3.04 -17.29 8.17
C LEU A 93 -4.41 -17.68 8.77
N GLY A 94 -5.32 -16.72 8.94
CA GLY A 94 -6.59 -16.94 9.62
C GLY A 94 -6.42 -17.10 11.13
N GLU A 95 -5.54 -16.34 11.76
CA GLU A 95 -5.24 -16.42 13.20
C GLU A 95 -5.56 -15.10 13.93
N PRO A 96 -6.85 -14.73 14.05
CA PRO A 96 -7.25 -13.43 14.60
C PRO A 96 -6.91 -13.29 16.09
N LEU A 97 -6.49 -12.09 16.49
CA LEU A 97 -6.52 -11.70 17.90
C LEU A 97 -7.89 -11.08 18.27
N PRO A 98 -8.30 -11.16 19.55
CA PRO A 98 -9.51 -10.49 20.02
C PRO A 98 -9.52 -8.99 19.65
N GLY A 99 -10.58 -8.56 18.98
CA GLY A 99 -10.79 -7.15 18.60
C GLY A 99 -10.32 -6.76 17.20
N GLU A 100 -9.60 -7.61 16.45
CA GLU A 100 -9.06 -7.23 15.13
C GLU A 100 -10.08 -7.23 13.97
N GLY A 101 -11.29 -7.74 14.20
CA GLY A 101 -12.37 -7.73 13.21
C GLY A 101 -12.10 -8.59 11.97
N HIS A 102 -11.60 -9.81 12.19
CA HIS A 102 -11.52 -10.85 11.17
C HIS A 102 -11.61 -12.24 11.81
N THR A 103 -11.81 -13.26 10.99
CA THR A 103 -12.00 -14.66 11.35
C THR A 103 -11.06 -15.56 10.54
N GLU A 104 -10.95 -16.84 10.91
CA GLU A 104 -10.09 -17.80 10.21
C GLU A 104 -10.42 -17.94 8.70
N ARG A 105 -11.71 -17.78 8.36
CA ARG A 105 -12.23 -17.90 7.00
C ARG A 105 -11.77 -16.77 6.08
N ASP A 106 -11.30 -15.67 6.65
CA ASP A 106 -10.94 -14.47 5.90
C ASP A 106 -9.53 -14.54 5.29
N SER A 107 -8.76 -15.58 5.64
CA SER A 107 -7.41 -15.83 5.11
C SER A 107 -7.33 -15.86 3.58
N ALA A 108 -8.36 -16.41 2.94
CA ALA A 108 -8.44 -16.48 1.48
C ALA A 108 -8.60 -15.11 0.80
N LEU A 109 -9.11 -14.10 1.52
CA LEU A 109 -9.34 -12.76 0.97
C LEU A 109 -8.05 -11.95 0.81
N CYS A 110 -7.02 -12.21 1.60
CA CYS A 110 -5.74 -11.50 1.47
C CYS A 110 -4.94 -12.07 0.30
N LEU A 111 -4.98 -11.42 -0.86
CA LEU A 111 -4.32 -11.91 -2.09
C LEU A 111 -2.87 -11.45 -2.19
N ALA A 112 -2.58 -10.22 -1.75
CA ALA A 112 -1.23 -9.66 -1.69
C ALA A 112 -1.12 -8.57 -0.62
N ILE A 113 0.11 -8.31 -0.21
CA ILE A 113 0.50 -7.34 0.82
C ILE A 113 1.61 -6.45 0.25
N ILE A 114 1.41 -5.15 0.36
CA ILE A 114 2.35 -4.09 -0.04
C ILE A 114 2.67 -3.28 1.24
N PRO A 115 3.67 -3.69 2.04
CA PRO A 115 4.04 -2.98 3.26
C PRO A 115 4.80 -1.70 2.92
N TRP A 116 4.92 -0.83 3.91
CA TRP A 116 5.82 0.33 3.86
C TRP A 116 7.26 -0.16 3.71
N ALA A 117 8.15 0.61 3.08
CA ALA A 117 9.59 0.32 3.11
C ALA A 117 10.44 1.61 3.06
N PRO A 118 11.64 1.60 3.67
CA PRO A 118 12.56 2.76 3.71
C PRO A 118 13.31 2.94 2.37
N VAL A 119 12.58 3.14 1.26
CA VAL A 119 13.15 3.27 -0.09
C VAL A 119 14.26 4.33 -0.21
N PRO A 120 14.15 5.52 0.40
CA PRO A 120 15.24 6.51 0.36
C PRO A 120 16.55 6.03 1.00
N GLY A 121 16.54 4.99 1.84
CA GLY A 121 17.74 4.41 2.45
C GLY A 121 18.53 3.51 1.51
N GLY A 122 18.05 3.28 0.29
CA GLY A 122 18.75 2.51 -0.74
C GLY A 122 18.75 1.00 -0.51
N PRO A 123 19.43 0.24 -1.39
CA PRO A 123 19.39 -1.22 -1.43
C PRO A 123 19.74 -1.91 -0.10
N GLN A 124 20.78 -1.43 0.59
CA GLN A 124 21.28 -2.05 1.82
C GLN A 124 20.25 -1.93 2.95
N VAL A 125 19.60 -0.78 3.09
CA VAL A 125 18.58 -0.55 4.11
C VAL A 125 17.30 -1.34 3.77
N LEU A 126 16.91 -1.37 2.49
CA LEU A 126 15.79 -2.19 2.01
C LEU A 126 15.99 -3.69 2.26
N GLU A 127 17.19 -4.21 2.02
CA GLU A 127 17.52 -5.61 2.28
C GLU A 127 17.34 -5.95 3.78
N GLN A 128 17.85 -5.09 4.67
CA GLN A 128 17.70 -5.26 6.12
C GLN A 128 16.24 -5.16 6.59
N TYR A 129 15.46 -4.25 6.00
CA TYR A 129 14.04 -4.11 6.31
C TYR A 129 13.27 -5.34 5.83
N LEU A 130 13.47 -5.79 4.58
CA LEU A 130 12.76 -6.95 4.03
C LEU A 130 13.13 -8.27 4.70
N ALA A 131 14.34 -8.39 5.26
CA ALA A 131 14.69 -9.52 6.12
C ALA A 131 13.76 -9.59 7.36
N GLN A 132 13.49 -8.45 8.01
CA GLN A 132 12.57 -8.40 9.15
C GLN A 132 11.11 -8.59 8.72
N VAL A 133 10.69 -8.04 7.58
CA VAL A 133 9.35 -8.33 7.01
C VAL A 133 9.18 -9.84 6.83
N LYS A 134 10.19 -10.52 6.25
CA LYS A 134 10.18 -11.96 6.03
C LYS A 134 10.04 -12.73 7.35
N GLU A 135 10.76 -12.34 8.40
CA GLU A 135 10.58 -12.93 9.74
C GLU A 135 9.15 -12.75 10.25
N ARG A 136 8.55 -11.56 10.10
CA ARG A 136 7.15 -11.29 10.50
C ARG A 136 6.13 -12.13 9.75
N THR A 137 6.41 -12.52 8.50
CA THR A 137 5.49 -13.36 7.71
C THR A 137 5.33 -14.80 8.22
N ARG A 138 6.23 -15.28 9.09
CA ARG A 138 6.23 -16.60 9.75
C ARG A 138 6.28 -17.83 8.84
N THR A 139 5.77 -17.76 7.62
CA THR A 139 5.69 -18.89 6.68
C THR A 139 6.08 -18.44 5.26
N PRO A 140 6.66 -19.35 4.44
CA PRO A 140 6.92 -19.05 3.04
C PRO A 140 5.66 -18.68 2.24
N GLY A 141 4.50 -19.23 2.62
CA GLY A 141 3.22 -18.95 1.95
C GLY A 141 2.74 -17.51 2.13
N VAL A 142 2.91 -16.93 3.33
CA VAL A 142 2.61 -15.51 3.58
C VAL A 142 3.70 -14.62 2.97
N TRP A 143 4.98 -15.03 3.04
CA TRP A 143 6.05 -14.31 2.33
C TRP A 143 5.77 -14.16 0.84
N ALA A 144 5.24 -15.19 0.18
CA ALA A 144 4.86 -15.14 -1.23
C ALA A 144 3.72 -14.15 -1.54
N LYS A 145 2.98 -13.69 -0.53
CA LYS A 145 1.97 -12.62 -0.65
C LYS A 145 2.60 -11.22 -0.59
N ILE A 146 3.87 -11.06 -0.17
CA ILE A 146 4.59 -9.80 -0.31
C ILE A 146 4.92 -9.60 -1.79
N ARG A 147 4.22 -8.69 -2.46
CA ARG A 147 4.33 -8.50 -3.92
C ARG A 147 5.01 -7.21 -4.33
N GLY A 148 5.29 -6.35 -3.37
CA GLY A 148 5.90 -5.06 -3.57
C GLY A 148 6.09 -4.35 -2.26
N VAL A 149 6.44 -3.07 -2.32
CA VAL A 149 6.48 -2.16 -1.18
C VAL A 149 5.93 -0.80 -1.58
N ARG A 150 5.64 0.03 -0.59
CA ARG A 150 5.14 1.39 -0.79
C ARG A 150 5.96 2.40 -0.01
N PHE A 151 6.14 3.58 -0.58
CA PHE A 151 6.68 4.74 0.12
C PHE A 151 5.91 5.99 -0.30
N LEU A 152 5.41 6.75 0.68
CA LEU A 152 4.66 7.97 0.45
C LEU A 152 5.63 9.15 0.28
N VAL A 153 5.65 9.73 -0.91
CA VAL A 153 6.47 10.93 -1.21
C VAL A 153 5.67 12.24 -1.06
N GLN A 154 4.37 12.13 -0.78
CA GLN A 154 3.41 13.23 -0.76
C GLN A 154 3.80 14.39 0.19
N ASP A 155 4.41 14.08 1.34
CA ASP A 155 4.83 15.02 2.38
C ASP A 155 6.35 15.27 2.40
N LYS A 156 7.08 14.77 1.38
CA LYS A 156 8.56 14.83 1.32
C LYS A 156 9.03 16.02 0.47
N PRO A 157 10.24 16.55 0.72
CA PRO A 157 10.77 17.67 -0.04
C PRO A 157 10.97 17.31 -1.52
N ALA A 158 10.91 18.33 -2.38
CA ALA A 158 11.26 18.19 -3.79
C ALA A 158 12.68 17.63 -3.98
N GLY A 159 12.84 16.79 -4.99
CA GLY A 159 14.07 16.07 -5.30
C GLY A 159 14.18 14.70 -4.62
N THR A 160 13.28 14.33 -3.69
CA THR A 160 13.35 13.03 -2.98
C THR A 160 13.39 11.85 -3.95
N MET A 161 12.54 11.82 -4.98
CA MET A 161 12.52 10.73 -5.98
C MET A 161 13.73 10.74 -6.93
N LEU A 162 14.48 11.85 -6.97
CA LEU A 162 15.64 12.04 -7.81
C LEU A 162 16.95 11.69 -7.11
N GLN A 163 16.92 11.41 -5.81
CA GLN A 163 18.09 10.99 -5.05
C GLN A 163 18.58 9.62 -5.53
N ASN A 164 19.91 9.44 -5.58
CA ASN A 164 20.53 8.21 -6.07
C ASN A 164 20.06 6.98 -5.29
N ASP A 165 20.05 7.04 -3.96
CA ASP A 165 19.66 5.91 -3.11
C ASP A 165 18.20 5.52 -3.31
N PHE A 166 17.31 6.49 -3.53
CA PHE A 166 15.91 6.23 -3.86
C PHE A 166 15.78 5.44 -5.16
N GLN A 167 16.46 5.88 -6.23
CA GLN A 167 16.42 5.22 -7.53
C GLN A 167 17.10 3.84 -7.50
N GLU A 168 18.24 3.71 -6.84
CA GLU A 168 18.92 2.43 -6.65
C GLU A 168 18.07 1.46 -5.83
N GLY A 169 17.36 1.95 -4.82
CA GLY A 169 16.39 1.17 -4.06
C GLY A 169 15.29 0.61 -4.95
N ILE A 170 14.72 1.41 -5.85
CA ILE A 170 13.70 0.95 -6.81
C ILE A 170 14.29 -0.07 -7.79
N ARG A 171 15.46 0.19 -8.38
CA ARG A 171 16.14 -0.78 -9.26
C ARG A 171 16.40 -2.10 -8.54
N TRP A 172 16.78 -2.04 -7.27
CA TRP A 172 16.99 -3.23 -6.44
C TRP A 172 15.68 -4.00 -6.21
N LEU A 173 14.57 -3.32 -5.90
CA LEU A 173 13.23 -3.96 -5.79
C LEU A 173 12.85 -4.69 -7.07
N GLY A 174 13.08 -4.06 -8.24
CA GLY A 174 12.87 -4.70 -9.54
C GLY A 174 13.67 -5.99 -9.71
N ARG A 175 14.95 -6.00 -9.30
CA ARG A 175 15.80 -7.22 -9.30
C ARG A 175 15.29 -8.30 -8.34
N GLN A 176 14.59 -7.92 -7.26
CA GLN A 176 13.93 -8.86 -6.35
C GLN A 176 12.55 -9.32 -6.85
N GLY A 177 12.07 -8.83 -8.00
CA GLY A 177 10.74 -9.14 -8.52
C GLY A 177 9.60 -8.50 -7.74
N LEU A 178 9.88 -7.41 -7.01
CA LEU A 178 8.91 -6.67 -6.19
C LEU A 178 8.45 -5.40 -6.92
N THR A 179 7.16 -5.11 -6.85
CA THR A 179 6.62 -3.84 -7.37
C THR A 179 6.90 -2.68 -6.42
N PHE A 180 6.87 -1.46 -6.93
CA PHE A 180 6.90 -0.25 -6.12
C PHE A 180 5.58 0.53 -6.27
N ASP A 181 4.81 0.65 -5.19
CA ASP A 181 3.66 1.55 -5.15
C ASP A 181 4.09 2.96 -4.78
N LEU A 182 3.83 3.89 -5.69
CA LEU A 182 4.20 5.30 -5.59
C LEU A 182 2.96 6.13 -5.27
N GLY A 183 2.91 6.68 -4.05
CA GLY A 183 1.89 7.65 -3.64
C GLY A 183 2.33 9.08 -3.94
N VAL A 184 1.71 9.72 -4.93
CA VAL A 184 1.91 11.14 -5.29
C VAL A 184 0.71 12.00 -4.86
N ASP A 185 0.92 13.30 -4.63
CA ASP A 185 -0.14 14.29 -4.41
C ASP A 185 -0.12 15.40 -5.46
N ALA A 186 -0.68 15.08 -6.63
CA ALA A 186 -0.87 16.06 -7.70
C ALA A 186 -1.95 17.12 -7.39
N ARG A 187 -2.72 16.97 -6.30
CA ARG A 187 -3.84 17.86 -5.95
C ARG A 187 -3.38 19.04 -5.12
N SER A 188 -2.70 18.78 -4.00
CA SER A 188 -2.25 19.83 -3.07
C SER A 188 -0.77 20.18 -3.25
N GLY A 189 0.05 19.22 -3.68
CA GLY A 189 1.47 19.44 -3.96
C GLY A 189 1.74 20.09 -5.32
N GLY A 190 0.78 20.04 -6.25
CA GLY A 190 0.97 20.48 -7.63
C GLY A 190 1.70 19.45 -8.51
N LEU A 191 2.00 19.80 -9.77
CA LEU A 191 2.49 18.83 -10.77
C LEU A 191 3.96 18.40 -10.59
N TRP A 192 4.70 18.96 -9.63
CA TRP A 192 6.13 18.66 -9.51
C TRP A 192 6.40 17.21 -9.11
N GLN A 193 5.58 16.62 -8.23
CA GLN A 193 5.71 15.20 -7.86
C GLN A 193 5.47 14.28 -9.05
N LEU A 194 4.52 14.62 -9.94
CA LEU A 194 4.32 13.86 -11.17
C LEU A 194 5.51 14.00 -12.12
N ARG A 195 6.11 15.19 -12.24
CA ARG A 195 7.31 15.40 -13.07
C ARG A 195 8.50 14.59 -12.54
N GLU A 196 8.73 14.63 -11.23
CA GLU A 196 9.79 13.84 -10.61
C GLU A 196 9.52 12.33 -10.71
N ALA A 197 8.26 11.90 -10.59
CA ALA A 197 7.89 10.51 -10.82
C ALA A 197 8.25 10.06 -12.25
N VAL A 198 7.93 10.85 -13.27
CA VAL A 198 8.30 10.56 -14.66
C VAL A 198 9.81 10.46 -14.82
N GLN A 199 10.56 11.46 -14.34
CA GLN A 199 12.02 11.46 -14.42
C GLN A 199 12.66 10.29 -13.66
N MET A 200 12.11 9.91 -12.51
CA MET A 200 12.55 8.73 -11.76
C MET A 200 12.27 7.45 -12.55
N MET A 201 11.08 7.31 -13.13
CA MET A 201 10.69 6.13 -13.94
C MET A 201 11.62 5.93 -15.15
N GLU A 202 12.02 7.02 -15.82
CA GLU A 202 13.01 6.98 -16.91
C GLU A 202 14.37 6.44 -16.45
N GLY A 203 14.73 6.65 -15.18
CA GLY A 203 16.00 6.22 -14.61
C GLY A 203 16.03 4.78 -14.09
N VAL A 204 14.91 4.21 -13.65
CA VAL A 204 14.89 2.95 -12.85
C VAL A 204 14.62 1.67 -13.64
N GLY A 205 14.49 1.75 -14.97
CA GLY A 205 14.41 0.59 -15.87
C GLY A 205 13.13 -0.24 -15.69
N GLU A 206 13.25 -1.56 -15.80
CA GLU A 206 12.14 -2.55 -15.86
C GLU A 206 11.36 -2.75 -14.53
N THR A 207 11.56 -1.90 -13.53
CA THR A 207 10.84 -2.05 -12.25
C THR A 207 9.36 -1.70 -12.45
N THR A 208 8.46 -2.62 -12.07
CA THR A 208 7.02 -2.36 -12.13
C THR A 208 6.61 -1.35 -11.07
N ILE A 209 6.14 -0.18 -11.51
CA ILE A 209 5.69 0.91 -10.65
C ILE A 209 4.17 1.06 -10.77
N ILE A 210 3.49 1.08 -9.63
CA ILE A 210 2.06 1.33 -9.53
C ILE A 210 1.89 2.76 -9.03
N ILE A 211 1.29 3.63 -9.84
CA ILE A 211 1.02 5.00 -9.40
C ILE A 211 -0.34 5.04 -8.71
N SER A 212 -0.30 5.19 -7.40
CA SER A 212 -1.49 5.29 -6.56
C SER A 212 -1.89 6.76 -6.37
N LYS A 213 -3.21 7.01 -6.27
CA LYS A 213 -3.80 8.34 -6.05
C LYS A 213 -3.46 9.38 -7.12
N THR A 214 -3.36 8.97 -8.39
CA THR A 214 -2.99 9.82 -9.54
C THR A 214 -3.80 11.12 -9.65
N PHE A 215 -5.12 11.08 -9.43
CA PHE A 215 -5.99 12.25 -9.58
C PHE A 215 -7.22 12.20 -8.66
N LYS A 216 -7.40 13.23 -7.80
CA LYS A 216 -8.68 13.55 -7.12
C LYS A 216 -9.32 14.81 -7.74
N GLN A 217 -9.29 14.95 -9.06
CA GLN A 217 -10.04 16.01 -9.77
C GLN A 217 -11.38 15.44 -10.24
N PRO A 218 -12.47 16.23 -10.34
CA PRO A 218 -13.67 15.78 -11.02
C PRO A 218 -13.31 15.32 -12.44
N ILE A 219 -13.83 14.15 -12.81
CA ILE A 219 -13.52 13.39 -14.03
C ILE A 219 -13.71 14.22 -15.33
N SER A 220 -14.39 15.37 -15.27
CA SER A 220 -14.73 16.22 -16.41
C SER A 220 -13.54 16.90 -17.11
N PHE A 221 -12.40 17.12 -16.45
CA PHE A 221 -11.28 17.86 -17.07
C PHE A 221 -10.28 16.99 -17.84
N LEU A 222 -10.30 15.66 -17.66
CA LEU A 222 -9.24 14.78 -18.17
C LEU A 222 -9.44 14.38 -19.65
N PHE A 223 -10.69 14.32 -20.13
CA PHE A 223 -10.96 13.98 -21.53
C PHE A 223 -10.36 14.99 -22.52
N LEU A 224 -10.20 16.26 -22.13
CA LEU A 224 -9.63 17.29 -23.00
C LEU A 224 -8.09 17.23 -23.10
N PHE A 225 -7.38 16.75 -22.06
CA PHE A 225 -5.92 16.80 -22.07
C PHE A 225 -5.28 15.57 -22.73
N LEU A 226 -5.92 14.41 -22.63
CA LEU A 226 -5.43 13.17 -23.28
C LEU A 226 -5.74 13.12 -24.78
N LEU A 227 -6.84 13.76 -25.23
CA LEU A 227 -7.18 13.84 -26.66
C LEU A 227 -6.48 14.97 -27.42
N SER A 228 -5.87 15.95 -26.73
CA SER A 228 -5.13 17.02 -27.42
C SER A 228 -3.70 16.63 -27.83
N LYS A 229 -3.30 15.39 -27.54
CA LYS A 229 -2.02 14.79 -27.95
C LYS A 229 -2.17 13.44 -28.69
N LEU A 230 -3.37 13.15 -29.19
CA LEU A 230 -3.61 12.10 -30.19
C LEU A 230 -4.03 12.74 -31.52
#